data_AF-A0A653KAZ2-F1
#
_entry.id   AF-A0A653KAZ2-F1
#
_cell.length_a   1.000
_cell.length_b   1.000
_cell.length_c   1.000
_cell.angle_alpha   90.00
_cell.angle_beta   90.00
_cell.angle_gamma   90.00
#
_symmetry.space_group_name_H-M   'P 1'
#
loop_
_entity.id
_entity.type
_entity.pdbx_description
1 polymer ?
#
loop_
_entity_poly.entity_id
_entity_poly.type
_entity_poly.pdbx_seq_one_letter_code
_entity_poly.pdbx_strand_id
1 'polypeptide(L)'
;MTQIVDEQQLIERIKASYQDVISDLPPIEVLPRYIKFSEYSQEQRHFLDALIKAHSALSLSYQLIDSKQHAVSLSSEQLEQFNITSHLNWSLTTLCFDLTNAAIFISLCFQDDLKQIVETHRPPRKPILTFKNLAILLISWCMLGISLYLFNQAPEWLVFIIFAVGFLGLCMLYDSVKDYIQYNKVKDDPLKTLIVAGYFAEHLEDYATRTLILDKNSSK
;
A
#
# COMPACT_ATOMS: atom_id res chain seq x y z
N MET A 1 9.86 -5.62 21.97
CA MET A 1 8.40 -5.72 22.02
C MET A 1 7.87 -5.17 20.72
N THR A 2 7.56 -6.03 19.75
CA THR A 2 6.91 -5.65 18.51
C THR A 2 5.45 -5.36 18.85
N GLN A 3 5.07 -4.09 18.97
CA GLN A 3 3.67 -3.71 19.02
C GLN A 3 3.03 -4.16 17.72
N ILE A 4 2.18 -5.18 17.77
CA ILE A 4 1.30 -5.52 16.65
C ILE A 4 0.41 -4.29 16.49
N VAL A 5 0.64 -3.50 15.45
CA VAL A 5 -0.24 -2.39 15.11
C VAL A 5 -1.57 -3.01 14.71
N ASP A 6 -2.57 -2.77 15.56
CA ASP A 6 -3.95 -3.14 15.27
C ASP A 6 -4.44 -2.24 14.12
N GLU A 7 -5.13 -2.82 13.14
CA GLU A 7 -5.61 -2.13 11.95
C GLU A 7 -6.37 -0.84 12.31
N GLN A 8 -7.16 -0.90 13.38
CA GLN A 8 -7.91 0.24 13.91
C GLN A 8 -6.99 1.37 14.43
N GLN A 9 -5.85 1.04 15.04
CA GLN A 9 -4.90 2.04 15.50
C GLN A 9 -4.26 2.80 14.34
N LEU A 10 -3.98 2.11 13.23
CA LEU A 10 -3.46 2.76 12.02
C LEU A 10 -4.52 3.67 11.40
N ILE A 11 -5.78 3.23 11.31
CA ILE A 11 -6.90 4.05 10.83
C ILE A 11 -7.00 5.35 11.63
N GLU A 12 -7.01 5.27 12.96
CA GLU A 12 -7.13 6.46 13.80
C GLU A 12 -5.90 7.38 13.70
N ARG A 13 -4.69 6.81 13.54
CA ARG A 13 -3.48 7.61 13.31
C ARG A 13 -3.51 8.35 11.97
N ILE A 14 -3.99 7.69 10.91
CA ILE A 14 -4.17 8.31 9.59
C ILE A 14 -5.20 9.44 9.67
N LYS A 15 -6.34 9.20 10.33
CA LYS A 15 -7.37 10.23 10.54
C LYS A 15 -6.85 11.41 11.36
N ALA A 16 -6.08 11.17 12.42
CA ALA A 16 -5.48 12.25 13.22
C ALA A 16 -4.53 13.10 12.36
N SER A 17 -3.65 12.46 11.60
CA SER A 17 -2.74 13.17 10.68
C SER A 17 -3.50 13.97 9.61
N TYR A 18 -4.63 13.45 9.13
CA TYR A 18 -5.48 14.17 8.18
C TYR A 18 -6.22 15.34 8.85
N GLN A 19 -6.66 15.17 10.09
CA GLN A 19 -7.31 16.20 10.88
C GLN A 19 -6.38 17.39 11.16
N ASP A 20 -5.09 17.14 11.37
CA ASP A 20 -4.10 18.20 11.53
C ASP A 20 -4.06 19.09 10.28
N VAL A 21 -4.08 18.51 9.07
CA VAL A 21 -4.13 19.26 7.80
C VAL A 21 -5.45 20.02 7.65
N ILE A 22 -6.57 19.45 8.09
CA ILE A 22 -7.88 20.13 8.08
C ILE A 22 -7.89 21.30 9.07
N SER A 23 -7.20 21.19 10.21
CA SER A 23 -7.22 22.22 11.25
C SER A 23 -6.60 23.56 10.82
N ASP A 24 -5.76 23.53 9.78
CA ASP A 24 -5.20 24.72 9.14
C ASP A 24 -6.17 25.40 8.16
N LEU A 25 -7.32 24.78 7.85
CA LEU A 25 -8.32 25.34 6.94
C LEU A 25 -9.22 26.37 7.65
N PRO A 26 -9.76 27.35 6.89
CA PRO A 26 -10.82 28.22 7.38
C PRO A 26 -12.10 27.41 7.69
N PRO A 27 -13.08 28.02 8.39
CA PRO A 27 -14.34 27.37 8.73
C PRO A 27 -14.99 26.68 7.52
N ILE A 28 -15.49 25.46 7.77
CA ILE A 28 -16.02 24.59 6.74
C ILE A 28 -17.36 25.13 6.26
N GLU A 29 -17.44 25.43 4.97
CA GLU A 29 -18.62 26.01 4.34
C GLU A 29 -19.22 25.06 3.30
N VAL A 30 -20.54 25.12 3.14
CA VAL A 30 -21.21 24.39 2.04
C VAL A 30 -20.92 25.12 0.73
N LEU A 31 -20.20 24.44 -0.15
CA LEU A 31 -19.84 24.97 -1.47
C LEU A 31 -20.91 24.57 -2.50
N PRO A 32 -21.64 25.51 -3.10
CA PRO A 32 -22.59 25.17 -4.14
C PRO A 32 -21.89 24.60 -5.39
N ARG A 33 -22.63 23.85 -6.21
CA ARG A 33 -22.14 23.28 -7.48
C ARG A 33 -22.85 23.95 -8.65
N TYR A 34 -22.15 24.13 -9.77
CA TYR A 34 -22.67 24.78 -10.98
C TYR A 34 -23.15 26.23 -10.77
N ILE A 35 -22.72 26.87 -9.67
CA ILE A 35 -22.98 28.28 -9.38
C ILE A 35 -21.68 29.04 -9.59
N LYS A 36 -21.79 30.26 -10.12
CA LYS A 36 -20.63 31.12 -10.36
C LYS A 36 -20.03 31.60 -9.06
N PHE A 37 -18.71 31.70 -9.01
CA PHE A 37 -18.00 32.24 -7.84
C PHE A 37 -18.40 33.68 -7.50
N SER A 38 -18.92 34.45 -8.46
CA SER A 38 -19.52 35.77 -8.21
C SER A 38 -20.69 35.75 -7.22
N GLU A 39 -21.39 34.63 -7.10
CA GLU A 39 -22.57 34.47 -6.24
C GLU A 39 -22.20 33.88 -4.86
N TYR A 40 -20.96 33.45 -4.67
CA TYR A 40 -20.49 32.88 -3.40
C TYR A 40 -20.33 33.97 -2.35
N SER A 41 -20.59 33.64 -1.08
CA SER A 41 -20.20 34.49 0.04
C SER A 41 -18.67 34.65 0.12
N GLN A 42 -18.20 35.65 0.86
CA GLN A 42 -16.76 35.84 1.06
C GLN A 42 -16.12 34.63 1.75
N GLU A 43 -16.82 34.04 2.72
CA GLU A 43 -16.38 32.85 3.47
C GLU A 43 -16.28 31.63 2.56
N GLN A 44 -17.29 31.39 1.71
CA GLN A 44 -17.26 30.30 0.72
C GLN A 44 -16.12 30.43 -0.27
N ARG A 45 -15.81 31.66 -0.72
CA ARG A 45 -14.65 31.91 -1.60
C ARG A 45 -13.35 31.65 -0.86
N HIS A 46 -13.21 32.12 0.37
CA HIS A 46 -12.01 31.89 1.16
C HIS A 46 -11.78 30.39 1.44
N PHE A 47 -12.85 29.65 1.76
CA PHE A 47 -12.81 28.20 1.96
C PHE A 47 -12.43 27.45 0.68
N LEU A 48 -13.05 27.77 -0.46
CA LEU A 48 -12.70 27.14 -1.73
C LEU A 48 -11.25 27.44 -2.16
N ASP A 49 -10.76 28.66 -1.90
CA ASP A 49 -9.37 29.04 -2.22
C ASP A 49 -8.38 28.21 -1.40
N ALA A 50 -8.66 28.05 -0.10
CA ALA A 50 -7.88 27.21 0.78
C ALA A 50 -7.90 25.73 0.35
N LEU A 51 -9.06 25.18 -0.02
CA LEU A 51 -9.18 23.81 -0.50
C LEU A 51 -8.41 23.56 -1.80
N ILE A 52 -8.47 24.49 -2.76
CA ILE A 52 -7.76 24.37 -4.03
C ILE A 52 -6.25 24.44 -3.78
N LYS A 53 -5.77 25.32 -2.90
CA LYS A 53 -4.34 25.38 -2.53
C LYS A 53 -3.88 24.12 -1.78
N ALA A 54 -4.71 23.60 -0.88
CA ALA A 54 -4.43 22.41 -0.10
C ALA A 54 -4.83 21.09 -0.79
N HIS A 55 -5.26 21.11 -2.07
CA HIS A 55 -5.84 19.94 -2.74
C HIS A 55 -4.94 18.70 -2.70
N SER A 56 -3.63 18.88 -2.86
CA SER A 56 -2.67 17.77 -2.83
C SER A 56 -2.54 17.17 -1.43
N ALA A 57 -2.41 18.00 -0.39
CA ALA A 57 -2.30 17.56 1.00
C ALA A 57 -3.60 16.89 1.49
N LEU A 58 -4.75 17.39 1.05
CA LEU A 58 -6.07 16.85 1.40
C LEU A 58 -6.51 15.70 0.51
N SER A 59 -5.71 15.31 -0.49
CA SER A 59 -6.08 14.32 -1.50
C SER A 59 -7.43 14.61 -2.15
N LEU A 60 -7.63 15.83 -2.63
CA LEU A 60 -8.86 16.29 -3.27
C LEU A 60 -8.69 16.36 -4.78
N SER A 61 -9.73 15.93 -5.48
CA SER A 61 -9.92 16.17 -6.90
C SER A 61 -11.06 17.18 -7.09
N TYR A 62 -10.86 18.14 -7.98
CA TYR A 62 -11.85 19.15 -8.27
C TYR A 62 -11.97 19.36 -9.78
N GLN A 63 -13.16 19.75 -10.23
CA GLN A 63 -13.40 20.17 -11.61
C GLN A 63 -14.03 21.54 -11.63
N LEU A 64 -13.44 22.41 -12.44
CA LEU A 64 -13.90 23.78 -12.67
C LEU A 64 -14.38 23.92 -14.11
N ILE A 65 -15.40 24.74 -14.31
CA ILE A 65 -15.85 25.17 -15.63
C ILE A 65 -15.74 26.68 -15.76
N ASP A 66 -15.36 27.13 -16.95
CA ASP A 66 -15.31 28.55 -17.29
C ASP A 66 -16.70 29.10 -17.66
N SER A 67 -16.75 30.38 -18.05
CA SER A 67 -17.97 31.05 -18.48
C SER A 67 -18.59 30.48 -19.77
N LYS A 68 -17.82 29.70 -20.54
CA LYS A 68 -18.24 29.00 -21.76
C LYS A 68 -18.56 27.52 -21.51
N GLN A 69 -18.58 27.10 -20.24
CA GLN A 69 -18.78 25.70 -19.82
C GLN A 69 -17.69 24.73 -20.28
N HIS A 70 -16.48 25.22 -20.55
CA HIS A 70 -15.34 24.37 -20.80
C HIS A 70 -14.67 23.97 -19.48
N ALA A 71 -14.33 22.68 -19.36
CA ALA A 71 -13.56 22.17 -18.24
C ALA A 71 -12.18 22.82 -18.21
N VAL A 72 -11.80 23.33 -17.04
CA VAL A 72 -10.51 23.99 -16.82
C VAL A 72 -9.60 23.07 -16.03
N SER A 73 -8.47 22.71 -16.63
CA SER A 73 -7.35 22.06 -15.95
C SER A 73 -6.29 23.11 -15.63
N LEU A 74 -5.97 23.28 -14.35
CA LEU A 74 -4.89 24.16 -13.90
C LEU A 74 -3.60 23.33 -13.76
N SER A 75 -2.47 23.87 -14.23
CA SER A 75 -1.16 23.31 -13.90
C SER A 75 -0.79 23.61 -12.44
N SER A 76 0.18 22.89 -11.88
CA SER A 76 0.65 23.11 -10.50
C SER A 76 1.11 24.56 -10.24
N GLU A 77 1.76 25.18 -11.23
CA GLU A 77 2.23 26.58 -11.15
C GLU A 77 1.06 27.58 -11.13
N GLN A 78 0.00 27.29 -11.89
CA GLN A 78 -1.21 28.11 -11.92
C GLN A 78 -2.03 27.97 -10.64
N LEU A 79 -1.95 26.80 -10.01
CA LEU A 79 -2.60 26.45 -8.75
C LEU A 79 -2.04 27.26 -7.56
N GLU A 80 -0.72 27.44 -7.49
CA GLU A 80 -0.08 28.23 -6.42
C GLU A 80 -0.48 29.72 -6.48
N GLN A 81 -0.63 30.25 -7.70
CA GLN A 81 -1.04 31.63 -7.95
C GLN A 81 -2.55 31.80 -8.07
N PHE A 82 -3.31 30.71 -7.92
CA PHE A 82 -4.75 30.73 -8.09
C PHE A 82 -5.40 31.62 -7.03
N ASN A 83 -6.32 32.46 -7.51
CA ASN A 83 -7.16 33.29 -6.66
C ASN A 83 -8.56 33.31 -7.26
N ILE A 84 -9.56 32.90 -6.48
CA ILE A 84 -10.96 32.86 -6.93
C ILE A 84 -11.47 34.24 -7.36
N THR A 85 -10.95 35.31 -6.77
CA THR A 85 -11.38 36.68 -7.08
C THR A 85 -11.03 37.12 -8.50
N SER A 86 -10.01 36.53 -9.15
CA SER A 86 -9.72 36.76 -10.58
C SER A 86 -10.58 35.90 -11.52
N HIS A 87 -11.31 34.91 -10.99
CA HIS A 87 -12.05 33.91 -11.77
C HIS A 87 -13.54 33.87 -11.40
N LEU A 88 -14.15 35.00 -11.06
CA LEU A 88 -15.54 35.08 -10.58
C LEU A 88 -16.59 34.48 -11.53
N ASN A 89 -16.29 34.41 -12.82
CA ASN A 89 -17.18 33.85 -13.83
C ASN A 89 -17.11 32.32 -13.95
N TRP A 90 -16.21 31.67 -13.21
CA TRP A 90 -16.06 30.22 -13.19
C TRP A 90 -17.00 29.60 -12.16
N SER A 91 -17.22 28.29 -12.30
CA SER A 91 -18.07 27.51 -11.40
C SER A 91 -17.37 26.21 -11.02
N LEU A 92 -17.61 25.73 -9.80
CA LEU A 92 -17.20 24.41 -9.32
C LEU A 92 -18.25 23.38 -9.74
N THR A 93 -17.85 22.32 -10.44
CA THR A 93 -18.76 21.25 -10.85
C THR A 93 -18.69 20.06 -9.91
N THR A 94 -17.48 19.62 -9.59
CA THR A 94 -17.24 18.49 -8.70
C THR A 94 -16.10 18.79 -7.76
N LEU A 95 -16.21 18.31 -6.53
CA LEU A 95 -15.17 18.31 -5.51
C LEU A 95 -15.28 16.99 -4.76
N CYS A 96 -14.36 16.06 -5.02
CA CYS A 96 -14.39 14.72 -4.47
C CYS A 96 -13.02 14.33 -3.88
N PHE A 97 -13.01 13.23 -3.12
CA PHE A 97 -11.78 12.69 -2.55
C PHE A 97 -11.05 11.85 -3.60
N ASP A 98 -9.76 12.09 -3.81
CA ASP A 98 -8.92 11.32 -4.71
C ASP A 98 -8.30 10.12 -3.96
N LEU A 99 -8.94 8.97 -4.11
CA LEU A 99 -8.47 7.70 -3.54
C LEU A 99 -7.05 7.33 -3.99
N THR A 100 -6.67 7.68 -5.22
CA THR A 100 -5.35 7.33 -5.76
C THR A 100 -4.28 8.16 -5.07
N ASN A 101 -4.50 9.48 -4.97
CA ASN A 101 -3.57 10.36 -4.28
C ASN A 101 -3.49 10.04 -2.78
N ALA A 102 -4.63 9.73 -2.15
CA ALA A 102 -4.68 9.30 -0.75
C ALA A 102 -3.92 7.98 -0.52
N ALA A 103 -4.08 6.99 -1.40
CA ALA A 103 -3.33 5.73 -1.31
C ALA A 103 -1.81 5.95 -1.45
N ILE A 104 -1.40 6.86 -2.34
CA ILE A 104 0.01 7.24 -2.50
C ILE A 104 0.52 7.92 -1.22
N PHE A 105 -0.21 8.90 -0.68
CA PHE A 105 0.14 9.58 0.56
C PHE A 105 0.28 8.59 1.73
N ILE A 106 -0.71 7.72 1.92
CA ILE A 106 -0.69 6.70 2.98
C ILE A 106 0.49 5.75 2.79
N SER A 107 0.76 5.32 1.55
CA SER A 107 1.88 4.44 1.24
C SER A 107 3.25 5.09 1.52
N LEU A 108 3.37 6.41 1.38
CA LEU A 108 4.62 7.15 1.61
C LEU A 108 4.82 7.47 3.10
N CYS A 109 3.76 7.93 3.78
CA CYS A 109 3.86 8.40 5.17
C CYS A 109 3.77 7.28 6.21
N PHE A 110 3.12 6.15 5.90
CA PHE A 110 2.89 5.05 6.83
C PHE A 110 3.52 3.73 6.35
N GLN A 111 4.60 3.83 5.56
CA GLN A 111 5.22 2.68 4.91
C GLN A 111 5.59 1.55 5.90
N ASP A 112 6.15 1.89 7.06
CA ASP A 112 6.59 0.91 8.06
C ASP A 112 5.41 0.19 8.73
N ASP A 113 4.36 0.93 9.08
CA ASP A 113 3.13 0.39 9.66
C ASP A 113 2.43 -0.55 8.66
N LEU A 114 2.36 -0.17 7.38
CA LEU A 114 1.78 -1.00 6.31
C LEU A 114 2.59 -2.28 6.07
N LYS A 115 3.93 -2.19 6.07
CA LYS A 115 4.79 -3.38 5.96
C LYS A 115 4.52 -4.36 7.09
N GLN A 116 4.38 -3.86 8.31
CA GLN A 116 4.08 -4.69 9.46
C GLN A 116 2.73 -5.41 9.34
N ILE A 117 1.70 -4.74 8.84
CA ILE A 117 0.38 -5.35 8.60
C ILE A 117 0.47 -6.45 7.53
N VAL A 118 1.18 -6.18 6.44
CA VAL A 118 1.42 -7.17 5.36
C VAL A 118 2.20 -8.38 5.89
N GLU A 119 3.17 -8.18 6.77
CA GLU A 119 3.95 -9.26 7.37
C GLU A 119 3.16 -10.07 8.40
N THR A 120 2.28 -9.43 9.17
CA THR A 120 1.46 -10.08 10.20
C THR A 120 0.42 -11.02 9.58
N HIS A 121 -0.09 -10.68 8.40
CA HIS A 121 -1.05 -11.51 7.65
C HIS A 121 -0.40 -12.54 6.73
N ARG A 122 0.93 -12.71 6.77
CA ARG A 122 1.58 -13.77 5.99
C ARG A 122 1.26 -15.16 6.59
N PRO A 123 1.01 -16.17 5.74
CA PRO A 123 0.90 -17.55 6.21
C PRO A 123 2.17 -17.97 6.95
N PRO A 124 2.05 -18.80 8.00
CA PRO A 124 3.19 -19.14 8.86
C PRO A 124 4.31 -19.76 8.04
N ARG A 125 5.53 -19.23 8.22
CA ARG A 125 6.74 -19.77 7.60
C ARG A 125 6.87 -21.25 7.98
N LYS A 126 6.98 -22.14 6.98
CA LYS A 126 7.24 -23.56 7.25
C LYS A 126 8.56 -23.70 8.02
N PRO A 127 8.63 -24.46 9.12
CA PRO A 127 9.83 -24.53 9.94
C PRO A 127 11.02 -25.15 9.17
N ILE A 128 12.20 -24.53 9.27
CA ILE A 128 13.46 -24.99 8.65
C ILE A 128 13.96 -26.31 9.27
N LEU A 129 13.53 -26.61 10.50
CA LEU A 129 14.06 -27.70 11.31
C LEU A 129 13.91 -29.08 10.64
N THR A 130 12.86 -29.30 9.86
CA THR A 130 12.63 -30.54 9.10
C THR A 130 13.68 -30.76 8.00
N PHE A 131 14.17 -29.70 7.36
CA PHE A 131 15.19 -29.81 6.31
C PHE A 131 16.57 -30.19 6.87
N LYS A 132 16.92 -29.68 8.06
CA LYS A 132 18.22 -29.97 8.70
C LYS A 132 18.36 -31.47 9.04
N ASN A 133 17.35 -32.05 9.67
CA ASN A 133 17.38 -33.46 10.06
C ASN A 133 17.38 -34.39 8.83
N LEU A 134 16.63 -34.02 7.79
CA LEU A 134 16.58 -34.79 6.55
C LEU A 134 17.89 -34.73 5.76
N ALA A 135 18.56 -33.57 5.74
CA ALA A 135 19.89 -33.43 5.14
C ALA A 135 20.96 -34.27 5.87
N ILE A 136 20.96 -34.25 7.21
CA ILE A 136 21.90 -35.05 8.03
C ILE A 136 21.70 -36.54 7.74
N LEU A 137 20.45 -37.00 7.65
CA LEU A 137 20.12 -38.40 7.36
C LEU A 137 20.59 -38.81 5.96
N LEU A 138 20.34 -37.99 4.94
CA LEU A 138 20.78 -38.25 3.56
C LEU A 138 22.31 -38.27 3.43
N ILE A 139 23.02 -37.33 4.06
CA ILE A 139 24.49 -37.31 4.08
C ILE A 139 25.02 -38.57 4.79
N SER A 140 24.39 -38.99 5.88
CA SER A 140 24.77 -40.20 6.60
C SER A 140 24.61 -41.45 5.73
N TRP A 141 23.54 -41.56 4.93
CA TRP A 141 23.38 -42.65 3.96
C TRP A 141 24.43 -42.64 2.86
N CYS A 142 24.77 -41.48 2.31
CA CYS A 142 25.84 -41.35 1.31
C CYS A 142 27.19 -41.81 1.90
N MET A 143 27.52 -41.38 3.12
CA MET A 143 28.76 -41.76 3.80
C MET A 143 28.80 -43.25 4.17
N LEU A 144 27.66 -43.83 4.54
CA LEU A 144 27.53 -45.27 4.82
C LEU A 144 27.74 -46.09 3.54
N GLY A 145 27.17 -45.65 2.40
CA GLY A 145 27.44 -46.25 1.10
C GLY A 145 28.93 -46.22 0.74
N ILE A 146 29.59 -45.06 0.89
CA ILE A 146 31.03 -44.91 0.63
C ILE A 146 31.87 -45.82 1.54
N SER A 147 31.51 -45.94 2.82
CA SER A 147 32.19 -46.83 3.77
C SER A 147 32.08 -48.30 3.34
N LEU A 148 30.86 -48.77 2.99
CA LEU A 148 30.63 -50.15 2.55
C LEU A 148 31.38 -50.49 1.25
N TYR A 149 31.53 -49.51 0.34
CA TYR A 149 32.35 -49.64 -0.86
C TYR A 149 33.83 -49.83 -0.53
N LEU A 150 34.38 -48.95 0.31
CA LEU A 150 35.82 -48.95 0.64
C LEU A 150 36.26 -50.21 1.39
N PHE A 151 35.39 -50.79 2.23
CA PHE A 151 35.70 -52.00 2.99
C PHE A 151 35.27 -53.30 2.30
N ASN A 152 34.76 -53.22 1.06
CA ASN A 152 34.31 -54.37 0.27
C ASN A 152 33.29 -55.28 1.01
N GLN A 153 32.47 -54.66 1.87
CA GLN A 153 31.54 -55.38 2.77
C GLN A 153 30.15 -55.60 2.17
N ALA A 154 29.90 -55.06 0.97
CA ALA A 154 28.62 -55.17 0.28
C ALA A 154 28.85 -55.31 -1.24
N PRO A 155 27.93 -55.97 -1.95
CA PRO A 155 28.01 -56.07 -3.40
C PRO A 155 27.87 -54.68 -4.05
N GLU A 156 28.68 -54.42 -5.08
CA GLU A 156 28.84 -53.10 -5.72
C GLU A 156 27.51 -52.48 -6.17
N TRP A 157 26.59 -53.29 -6.72
CA TRP A 157 25.28 -52.83 -7.18
C TRP A 157 24.42 -52.23 -6.04
N LEU A 158 24.54 -52.78 -4.83
CA LEU A 158 23.78 -52.31 -3.66
C LEU A 158 24.34 -50.97 -3.17
N VAL A 159 25.66 -50.83 -3.16
CA VAL A 159 26.34 -49.56 -2.81
C VAL A 159 25.96 -48.46 -3.79
N PHE A 160 25.92 -48.79 -5.08
CA PHE A 160 25.52 -47.85 -6.14
C PHE A 160 24.08 -47.35 -5.96
N ILE A 161 23.15 -48.24 -5.57
CA ILE A 161 21.76 -47.87 -5.27
C ILE A 161 21.67 -46.95 -4.06
N ILE A 162 22.37 -47.25 -2.96
CA ILE A 162 22.37 -46.41 -1.75
C ILE A 162 22.90 -45.01 -2.06
N PHE A 163 24.00 -44.92 -2.81
CA PHE A 163 24.59 -43.64 -3.21
C PHE A 163 23.66 -42.87 -4.13
N ALA A 164 23.06 -43.52 -5.14
CA ALA A 164 22.14 -42.88 -6.07
C ALA A 164 20.89 -42.33 -5.34
N VAL A 165 20.29 -43.11 -4.43
CA VAL A 165 19.12 -42.67 -3.65
C VAL A 165 19.47 -41.52 -2.71
N GLY A 166 20.62 -41.58 -2.03
CA GLY A 166 21.09 -40.51 -1.16
C GLY A 166 21.38 -39.21 -1.92
N PHE A 167 22.04 -39.31 -3.08
CA PHE A 167 22.36 -38.17 -3.93
C PHE A 167 21.10 -37.53 -4.54
N LEU A 168 20.17 -38.34 -5.03
CA LEU A 168 18.91 -37.86 -5.60
C LEU A 168 18.03 -37.20 -4.53
N GLY A 169 18.03 -37.75 -3.30
CA GLY A 169 17.42 -37.11 -2.14
C GLY A 169 18.06 -35.76 -1.78
N LEU A 170 19.38 -35.63 -1.90
CA LEU A 170 20.08 -34.36 -1.69
C LEU A 170 19.73 -33.33 -2.77
N CYS A 171 19.60 -33.73 -4.04
CA CYS A 171 19.13 -32.87 -5.12
C CYS A 171 17.71 -32.36 -4.86
N MET A 172 16.78 -33.24 -4.49
CA MET A 172 15.41 -32.85 -4.15
C MET A 172 15.35 -31.93 -2.92
N LEU A 173 16.19 -32.18 -1.91
CA LEU A 173 16.29 -31.31 -0.74
C LEU A 173 16.87 -29.94 -1.11
N TYR A 174 17.87 -29.89 -1.99
CA TYR A 174 18.43 -28.64 -2.48
C TYR A 174 17.38 -27.80 -3.22
N ASP A 175 16.61 -28.40 -4.13
CA ASP A 175 15.53 -27.70 -4.83
C ASP A 175 14.45 -27.22 -3.85
N SER A 176 14.07 -28.05 -2.89
CA SER A 176 13.10 -27.68 -1.85
C SER A 176 13.60 -26.54 -0.95
N VAL A 177 14.89 -26.52 -0.62
CA VAL A 177 15.52 -25.45 0.17
C VAL A 177 15.67 -24.18 -0.65
N LYS A 178 16.01 -24.28 -1.94
CA LYS A 178 16.07 -23.16 -2.87
C LYS A 178 14.69 -22.50 -3.01
N ASP A 179 13.66 -23.31 -3.23
CA ASP A 179 12.26 -22.84 -3.29
C ASP A 179 11.82 -22.24 -1.96
N TYR A 180 12.19 -22.85 -0.84
CA TYR A 180 11.93 -22.31 0.49
C TYR A 180 12.63 -20.95 0.70
N ILE A 181 13.91 -20.82 0.38
CA ILE A 181 14.66 -19.56 0.48
C ILE A 181 14.05 -18.50 -0.44
N GLN A 182 13.63 -18.89 -1.65
CA GLN A 182 12.98 -17.98 -2.59
C GLN A 182 11.59 -17.54 -2.13
N TYR A 183 10.81 -18.42 -1.50
CA TYR A 183 9.54 -18.12 -0.87
C TYR A 183 9.71 -17.20 0.36
N ASN A 184 10.78 -17.39 1.13
CA ASN A 184 11.06 -16.62 2.34
C ASN A 184 11.85 -15.33 2.12
N LYS A 185 12.45 -15.17 0.93
CA LYS A 185 13.01 -13.87 0.52
C LYS A 185 11.85 -12.89 0.52
N VAL A 186 11.87 -11.97 1.48
CA VAL A 186 10.99 -10.82 1.53
C VAL A 186 11.21 -10.03 0.25
N LYS A 187 10.43 -10.34 -0.79
CA LYS A 187 10.15 -9.34 -1.81
C LYS A 187 9.14 -8.43 -1.16
N ASP A 188 9.62 -7.30 -0.67
CA ASP A 188 8.78 -6.11 -0.53
C ASP A 188 8.10 -5.95 -1.90
N ASP A 189 6.81 -6.27 -1.94
CA ASP A 189 6.00 -6.14 -3.14
C ASP A 189 5.32 -4.77 -3.01
N PRO A 190 5.87 -3.71 -3.64
CA PRO A 190 5.35 -2.36 -3.48
C PRO A 190 3.88 -2.27 -3.93
N LEU A 191 3.46 -3.17 -4.82
CA LEU A 191 2.09 -3.25 -5.31
C LEU A 191 1.13 -3.75 -4.20
N LYS A 192 1.58 -4.70 -3.37
CA LYS A 192 0.79 -5.13 -2.20
C LYS A 192 0.69 -4.04 -1.15
N THR A 193 1.77 -3.31 -0.90
CA THR A 193 1.74 -2.16 0.02
C THR A 193 0.77 -1.08 -0.48
N LEU A 194 0.75 -0.81 -1.78
CA LEU A 194 -0.19 0.15 -2.38
C LEU A 194 -1.65 -0.32 -2.31
N ILE A 195 -1.92 -1.62 -2.51
CA ILE A 195 -3.27 -2.18 -2.35
C ILE A 195 -3.76 -2.02 -0.91
N VAL A 196 -2.91 -2.32 0.07
CA VAL A 196 -3.25 -2.16 1.50
C VAL A 196 -3.41 -0.67 1.83
N ALA A 197 -2.60 0.23 1.27
CA ALA A 197 -2.80 1.66 1.41
C ALA A 197 -4.13 2.14 0.80
N GLY A 198 -4.55 1.55 -0.32
CA GLY A 198 -5.85 1.80 -0.94
C GLY A 198 -7.02 1.45 -0.02
N TYR A 199 -6.93 0.31 0.69
CA TYR A 199 -7.91 -0.05 1.71
C TYR A 199 -8.03 1.01 2.82
N PHE A 200 -6.90 1.54 3.31
CA PHE A 200 -6.93 2.63 4.29
C PHE A 200 -7.41 3.96 3.70
N ALA A 201 -7.17 4.21 2.42
CA ALA A 201 -7.67 5.39 1.72
C ALA A 201 -9.20 5.40 1.62
N GLU A 202 -9.83 4.24 1.40
CA GLU A 202 -11.30 4.09 1.43
C GLU A 202 -11.87 4.44 2.81
N HIS A 203 -11.23 3.98 3.90
CA HIS A 203 -11.62 4.37 5.26
C HIS A 203 -11.45 5.87 5.54
N LEU A 204 -10.46 6.50 4.90
CA LEU A 204 -10.23 7.93 5.00
C LEU A 204 -11.24 8.73 4.18
N GLU A 205 -11.68 8.23 3.02
CA GLU A 205 -12.69 8.86 2.16
C GLU A 205 -13.97 9.15 2.95
N ASP A 206 -14.51 8.15 3.64
CA ASP A 206 -15.74 8.28 4.42
C ASP A 206 -15.63 9.39 5.49
N TYR A 207 -14.44 9.53 6.10
CA TYR A 207 -14.15 10.59 7.06
C TYR A 207 -14.03 11.95 6.37
N ALA A 208 -13.23 12.04 5.31
CA ALA A 208 -12.96 13.28 4.57
C ALA A 208 -14.24 13.85 3.91
N THR A 209 -15.05 13.00 3.29
CA THR A 209 -16.31 13.40 2.64
C THR A 209 -17.29 14.00 3.63
N ARG A 210 -17.39 13.44 4.84
CA ARG A 210 -18.26 13.98 5.90
C ARG A 210 -17.74 15.27 6.48
N THR A 211 -16.43 15.33 6.74
CA THR A 211 -15.82 16.49 7.39
C THR A 211 -15.79 17.69 6.45
N LEU A 212 -15.42 17.51 5.17
CA LEU A 212 -15.26 18.59 4.19
C LEU A 212 -16.48 18.80 3.27
N ILE A 213 -17.57 18.06 3.47
CA ILE A 213 -18.80 18.16 2.67
C ILE A 213 -18.50 17.95 1.16
N LEU A 214 -17.76 16.88 0.87
CA LEU A 214 -17.35 16.54 -0.49
C LEU A 214 -18.47 15.80 -1.24
N ASP A 215 -18.37 15.81 -2.56
CA ASP A 215 -19.19 14.95 -3.40
C ASP A 215 -18.74 13.50 -3.17
N LYS A 216 -19.72 12.59 -3.02
CA LYS A 216 -19.40 11.16 -2.99
C LYS A 216 -18.83 10.76 -4.34
N ASN A 217 -17.72 10.03 -4.33
CA ASN A 217 -17.34 9.29 -5.52
C ASN A 217 -18.47 8.33 -5.84
N SER A 218 -19.06 8.47 -7.03
CA SER A 218 -20.05 7.52 -7.52
C SER A 218 -19.37 6.16 -7.60
N SER A 219 -19.65 5.26 -6.65
CA SER A 219 -19.22 3.86 -6.73
C SER A 219 -19.62 3.31 -8.09
N LYS A 220 -18.64 2.94 -8.90
CA LYS A 220 -18.87 2.10 -10.08
C LYS A 220 -18.74 0.65 -9.67
#